data_AF-A0A3D5DYH8-F1
#
_entry.id   AF-A0A3D5DYH8-F1
#
_cell.length_a   1.000
_cell.length_b   1.000
_cell.length_c   1.000
_cell.angle_alpha   90.00
_cell.angle_beta   90.00
_cell.angle_gamma   90.00
#
_symmetry.space_group_name_H-M   'P 1'
#
loop_
_entity.id
_entity.type
_entity.pdbx_description
1 polymer ?
#
loop_
_entity_poly.entity_id
_entity_poly.type
_entity_poly.pdbx_seq_one_letter_code
_entity_poly.pdbx_strand_id
1 'polypeptide(L)'
;MPLHKKTESSAQPPVEVNPVYVQEAEEVVPRHAIPVHGMLPDTALQVVKDELILDGNARLNLATFVTTWMEPQAQQLMTECLDKNMIDKDEYPQTAEIESRCVSILADLWHAQEGAGATGCSTTGSSEACMLGGMALLWRWRERRRAAGGATGQPNLVMGANVQVCWDKFCRYWQVEPRLVPMAPGRLHLTGPQAAARCDENTIGVVAVMGSTMDGSYEPV
;
A
#
# COMPACT_ATOMS: atom_id res chain seq x y z
N MET A 1 0.94 71.95 -2.96
CA MET A 1 0.12 71.66 -1.76
C MET A 1 -0.22 70.18 -1.79
N PRO A 2 0.06 69.40 -0.73
CA PRO A 2 -0.26 67.98 -0.72
C PRO A 2 -1.79 67.79 -0.66
N LEU A 3 -2.32 66.94 -1.54
CA LEU A 3 -3.75 66.66 -1.75
C LEU A 3 -4.37 65.70 -0.71
N HIS A 4 -3.63 65.33 0.33
CA HIS A 4 -4.14 64.45 1.38
C HIS A 4 -4.14 65.19 2.72
N LYS A 5 -5.34 65.59 3.16
CA LYS A 5 -5.59 65.88 4.57
C LYS A 5 -5.32 64.60 5.36
N LYS A 6 -4.46 64.69 6.37
CA LYS A 6 -4.30 63.65 7.39
C LYS A 6 -5.66 63.50 8.05
N THR A 7 -6.39 62.43 7.74
CA THR A 7 -7.62 62.08 8.44
C THR A 7 -7.25 61.94 9.91
N GLU A 8 -7.90 62.73 10.78
CA GLU A 8 -7.79 62.49 12.22
C GLU A 8 -8.13 61.03 12.47
N SER A 9 -7.23 60.36 13.17
CA SER A 9 -7.24 58.92 13.44
C SER A 9 -8.63 58.46 13.86
N SER A 10 -9.42 57.94 12.92
CA SER A 10 -10.45 56.96 13.27
C SER A 10 -9.68 55.81 13.89
N ALA A 11 -9.86 55.58 15.18
CA ALA A 11 -9.28 54.42 15.85
C ALA A 11 -9.53 53.21 14.95
N GLN A 12 -8.46 52.65 14.38
CA GLN A 12 -8.59 51.38 13.67
C GLN A 12 -9.24 50.42 14.66
N PRO A 13 -10.30 49.69 14.26
CA PRO A 13 -10.90 48.72 15.15
C PRO A 13 -9.77 47.81 15.66
N PRO A 14 -9.73 47.51 16.97
CA PRO A 14 -8.67 46.69 17.53
C PRO A 14 -8.58 45.38 16.73
N VAL A 15 -7.36 44.94 16.44
CA VAL A 15 -7.14 43.63 15.80
C VAL A 15 -7.63 42.58 16.79
N GLU A 16 -8.69 41.90 16.42
CA GLU A 16 -9.22 40.79 17.19
C GLU A 16 -8.24 39.62 17.08
N VAL A 17 -7.55 39.32 18.17
CA VAL A 17 -6.65 38.17 18.28
C VAL A 17 -7.40 37.12 19.08
N ASN A 18 -7.78 36.01 18.44
CA ASN A 18 -8.32 34.84 19.12
C ASN A 18 -7.17 33.85 19.38
N PRO A 19 -6.67 33.71 20.62
CA PRO A 19 -5.64 32.72 20.93
C PRO A 19 -6.21 31.30 20.72
N VAL A 20 -5.44 30.42 20.09
CA VAL A 20 -5.83 29.03 19.73
C VAL A 20 -6.49 28.23 20.87
N TYR A 21 -6.18 28.56 22.13
CA TYR A 21 -6.69 27.87 23.33
C TYR A 21 -7.76 28.63 24.12
N VAL A 22 -8.31 29.73 23.59
CA VAL A 22 -9.35 30.53 24.27
C VAL A 22 -10.61 30.56 23.40
N GLN A 23 -11.29 29.41 23.29
CA GLN A 23 -12.71 29.42 22.95
C GLN A 23 -13.53 29.53 24.23
N GLU A 24 -14.49 30.45 24.25
CA GLU A 24 -15.33 30.78 25.42
C GLU A 24 -16.37 29.68 25.77
N ALA A 25 -16.53 28.65 24.93
CA ALA A 25 -17.50 27.58 25.10
C ALA A 25 -16.89 26.20 24.80
N GLU A 26 -17.31 25.17 25.53
CA GLU A 26 -17.01 23.77 25.22
C GLU A 26 -17.65 23.39 23.88
N GLU A 27 -16.87 23.39 22.79
CA GLU A 27 -17.29 22.76 21.54
C GLU A 27 -17.13 21.23 21.66
N VAL A 28 -18.26 20.52 21.72
CA VAL A 28 -18.28 19.05 21.70
C VAL A 28 -18.04 18.58 20.27
N VAL A 29 -16.92 17.90 20.03
CA VAL A 29 -16.62 17.26 18.73
C VAL A 29 -17.38 15.93 18.63
N PRO A 30 -18.38 15.78 17.74
CA PRO A 30 -19.16 14.55 17.64
C PRO A 30 -18.32 13.41 17.06
N ARG A 31 -18.36 12.24 17.71
CA ARG A 31 -17.59 11.05 17.28
C ARG A 31 -18.27 10.21 16.21
N HIS A 32 -19.60 10.29 16.11
CA HIS A 32 -20.41 9.35 15.32
C HIS A 32 -21.42 10.05 14.41
N ALA A 33 -21.27 11.36 14.21
CA ALA A 33 -22.11 12.17 13.35
C ALA A 33 -21.31 13.32 12.75
N ILE A 34 -21.74 13.82 11.60
CA ILE A 34 -21.19 15.05 11.03
C ILE A 34 -21.65 16.23 11.90
N PRO A 35 -20.76 17.16 12.29
CA PRO A 35 -21.15 18.33 13.07
C PRO A 35 -22.07 19.26 12.26
N VAL A 36 -23.00 19.94 12.95
CA VAL A 36 -23.96 20.88 12.31
C VAL A 36 -23.27 22.13 11.77
N HIS A 37 -22.16 22.52 12.39
CA HIS A 37 -21.37 23.68 12.02
C HIS A 37 -19.90 23.31 11.84
N GLY A 38 -19.20 24.08 11.00
CA GLY A 38 -17.76 23.98 10.87
C GLY A 38 -17.05 24.58 12.08
N MET A 39 -15.83 24.12 12.30
CA MET A 39 -14.90 24.61 13.31
C MET A 39 -13.79 25.42 12.62
N LEU A 40 -13.08 26.27 13.37
CA LEU A 40 -11.87 26.92 12.88
C LEU A 40 -10.83 25.85 12.43
N PRO A 41 -10.16 26.04 11.27
CA PRO A 41 -9.22 25.04 10.74
C PRO A 41 -8.11 24.63 11.71
N ASP A 42 -7.55 25.59 12.45
CA ASP A 42 -6.47 25.32 13.41
C ASP A 42 -6.96 24.52 14.62
N THR A 43 -8.18 24.79 15.10
CA THR A 43 -8.81 24.00 16.17
C THR A 43 -9.05 22.57 15.70
N ALA A 44 -9.57 22.38 14.48
CA ALA A 44 -9.81 21.04 13.92
C ALA A 44 -8.50 20.25 13.76
N LEU A 45 -7.43 20.91 13.30
CA LEU A 45 -6.10 20.33 13.18
C LEU A 45 -5.57 19.89 14.55
N GLN A 46 -5.70 20.72 15.58
CA GLN A 46 -5.18 20.44 16.91
C GLN A 46 -5.94 19.29 17.58
N VAL A 47 -7.27 19.26 17.49
CA VAL A 47 -8.10 18.16 18.02
C VAL A 47 -7.65 16.81 17.45
N VAL A 48 -7.48 16.72 16.12
CA VAL A 48 -7.04 15.46 15.48
C VAL A 48 -5.61 15.12 15.90
N LYS A 49 -4.70 16.09 15.99
CA LYS A 49 -3.33 15.85 16.45
C LYS A 49 -3.29 15.32 17.89
N ASP A 50 -4.07 15.88 18.79
CA ASP A 50 -4.10 15.49 20.20
C ASP A 50 -4.63 14.06 20.38
N GLU A 51 -5.62 13.65 19.59
CA GLU A 51 -6.07 12.25 19.56
C GLU A 51 -4.97 11.30 19.07
N LEU A 52 -4.23 11.69 18.01
CA LEU A 52 -3.14 10.90 17.43
C LEU A 52 -1.89 10.81 18.33
N ILE A 53 -1.74 11.64 19.37
CA ILE A 53 -0.66 11.49 20.36
C ILE A 53 -0.76 10.17 21.12
N LEU A 54 -1.95 9.57 21.19
CA LEU A 54 -2.17 8.27 21.83
C LEU A 54 -1.64 7.09 21.01
N ASP A 55 -1.29 7.31 19.73
CA ASP A 55 -0.58 6.31 18.94
C ASP A 55 0.84 6.08 19.47
N GLY A 56 1.33 4.85 19.31
CA GLY A 56 2.71 4.52 19.62
C GLY A 56 3.68 5.26 18.70
N ASN A 57 4.87 5.60 19.21
CA ASN A 57 5.91 6.18 18.38
C ASN A 57 6.37 5.16 17.31
N ALA A 58 6.13 5.48 16.04
CA ALA A 58 6.44 4.62 14.90
C ALA A 58 7.92 4.22 14.79
N ARG A 59 8.84 5.03 15.35
CA ARG A 59 10.29 4.74 15.41
C ARG A 59 10.65 3.67 16.44
N LEU A 60 9.76 3.45 17.42
CA LEU A 60 9.89 2.44 18.47
C LEU A 60 9.11 1.16 18.15
N ASN A 61 8.38 1.14 17.03
CA ASN A 61 7.66 -0.05 16.59
C ASN A 61 8.61 -1.04 15.92
N LEU A 62 9.07 -2.04 16.67
CA LEU A 62 9.94 -3.12 16.18
C LEU A 62 9.18 -4.30 15.57
N ALA A 63 7.84 -4.23 15.47
CA ALA A 63 7.01 -5.30 14.93
C ALA A 63 6.65 -5.12 13.45
N THR A 64 6.78 -3.89 12.93
CA THR A 64 6.42 -3.59 11.53
C THR A 64 7.60 -3.74 10.58
N PHE A 65 7.32 -4.19 9.36
CA PHE A 65 8.26 -4.18 8.24
C PHE A 65 8.20 -2.88 7.42
N VAL A 66 7.22 -2.01 7.69
CA VAL A 66 7.04 -0.75 6.95
C VAL A 66 8.06 0.29 7.38
N THR A 67 8.63 1.02 6.41
CA THR A 67 9.52 2.15 6.65
C THR A 67 8.84 3.25 7.46
N THR A 68 9.37 3.62 8.63
CA THR A 68 8.80 4.69 9.48
C THR A 68 9.60 6.02 9.47
N TRP A 69 10.54 6.20 8.52
CA TRP A 69 11.37 7.42 8.35
C TRP A 69 11.96 7.49 6.97
N MET A 70 12.07 8.72 6.49
CA MET A 70 12.64 9.09 5.21
C MET A 70 13.38 10.42 5.38
N GLU A 71 14.37 10.67 4.53
CA GLU A 71 15.11 11.93 4.51
C GLU A 71 14.19 13.14 4.28
N PRO A 72 14.53 14.35 4.77
CA PRO A 72 13.71 15.55 4.59
C PRO A 72 13.37 15.86 3.13
N GLN A 73 14.30 15.59 2.20
CA GLN A 73 14.11 15.79 0.77
C GLN A 73 13.02 14.88 0.21
N ALA A 74 12.94 13.64 0.70
CA ALA A 74 11.91 12.70 0.30
C ALA A 74 10.54 13.09 0.87
N GLN A 75 10.50 13.60 2.11
CA GLN A 75 9.27 14.15 2.70
C GLN A 75 8.76 15.38 1.95
N GLN A 76 9.67 16.27 1.55
CA GLN A 76 9.35 17.43 0.73
C GLN A 76 8.78 17.00 -0.62
N LEU A 77 9.45 16.07 -1.32
CA LEU A 77 8.99 15.57 -2.61
C LEU A 77 7.59 14.92 -2.53
N MET A 78 7.33 14.12 -1.49
CA MET A 78 6.00 13.53 -1.25
C MET A 78 4.94 14.61 -1.04
N THR A 79 5.26 15.65 -0.26
CA THR A 79 4.34 16.76 0.02
C THR A 79 4.02 17.55 -1.26
N GLU A 80 5.04 17.85 -2.08
CA GLU A 80 4.90 18.56 -3.36
C GLU A 80 4.18 17.75 -4.45
N CYS A 81 4.00 16.45 -4.26
CA CYS A 81 3.32 15.56 -5.20
C CYS A 81 1.98 15.02 -4.67
N LEU A 82 1.49 15.53 -3.53
CA LEU A 82 0.28 15.02 -2.87
C LEU A 82 -0.98 15.14 -3.72
N ASP A 83 -1.03 16.11 -4.64
CA ASP A 83 -2.13 16.38 -5.57
C ASP A 83 -2.00 15.65 -6.93
N LYS A 84 -0.89 14.93 -7.16
CA LYS A 84 -0.65 14.23 -8.42
C LYS A 84 -1.34 12.87 -8.43
N ASN A 85 -2.21 12.66 -9.41
CA ASN A 85 -2.94 11.42 -9.55
C ASN A 85 -2.18 10.41 -10.43
N MET A 86 -1.66 9.33 -9.83
CA MET A 86 -0.89 8.29 -10.54
C MET A 86 -1.69 7.60 -11.65
N ILE A 87 -3.02 7.47 -11.53
CA ILE A 87 -3.81 6.80 -12.58
C ILE A 87 -4.04 7.70 -13.81
N ASP A 88 -3.92 9.03 -13.65
CA ASP A 88 -4.15 10.00 -14.72
C ASP A 88 -2.85 10.25 -15.50
N LYS A 89 -2.47 9.26 -16.32
CA LYS A 89 -1.19 9.27 -17.06
C LYS A 89 -1.12 10.35 -18.15
N ASP A 90 -2.26 10.82 -18.63
CA ASP A 90 -2.33 11.87 -19.64
C ASP A 90 -2.06 13.25 -19.01
N GLU A 91 -2.60 13.51 -17.82
CA GLU A 91 -2.35 14.75 -17.08
C GLU A 91 -0.96 14.76 -16.40
N TYR A 92 -0.49 13.61 -15.94
CA TYR A 92 0.80 13.46 -15.24
C TYR A 92 1.79 12.52 -15.96
N PRO A 93 2.17 12.79 -17.22
CA PRO A 93 2.98 11.89 -18.03
C PRO A 93 4.38 11.71 -17.45
N GLN A 94 4.94 12.72 -16.79
CA GLN A 94 6.26 12.62 -16.16
C GLN A 94 6.25 11.73 -14.91
N THR A 95 5.13 11.67 -14.19
CA THR A 95 4.92 10.75 -13.06
C THR A 95 4.85 9.31 -13.58
N ALA A 96 4.07 9.08 -14.64
CA ALA A 96 3.98 7.77 -15.30
C ALA A 96 5.34 7.30 -15.86
N GLU A 97 6.13 8.21 -16.41
CA GLU A 97 7.48 7.92 -16.88
C GLU A 97 8.43 7.54 -15.73
N ILE A 98 8.32 8.20 -14.57
CA ILE A 98 9.09 7.79 -13.37
C ILE A 98 8.67 6.39 -12.90
N GLU A 99 7.37 6.07 -12.89
CA GLU A 99 6.89 4.71 -12.60
C GLU A 99 7.51 3.69 -13.56
N SER A 100 7.51 3.98 -14.87
CA SER A 100 8.10 3.11 -15.90
C SER A 100 9.59 2.85 -15.68
N ARG A 101 10.35 3.88 -15.26
CA ARG A 101 11.77 3.73 -14.88
C ARG A 101 11.94 2.87 -13.65
N CYS A 102 11.12 3.05 -12.61
CA CYS A 102 11.15 2.20 -11.42
C CYS A 102 10.87 0.73 -11.76
N VAL A 103 9.88 0.46 -12.63
CA VAL A 103 9.59 -0.89 -13.14
C VAL A 103 10.81 -1.47 -13.86
N SER A 104 11.46 -0.68 -14.72
CA SER A 104 12.64 -1.11 -15.46
C SER A 104 13.83 -1.40 -14.54
N ILE A 105 14.08 -0.55 -13.54
CA ILE A 105 15.14 -0.74 -12.54
C ILE A 105 14.90 -2.00 -11.72
N LEU A 106 13.66 -2.25 -11.27
CA LEU A 106 13.33 -3.45 -10.50
C LEU A 106 13.41 -4.73 -11.36
N ALA A 107 13.02 -4.65 -12.63
CA ALA A 107 13.14 -5.77 -13.56
C ALA A 107 14.62 -6.16 -13.80
N ASP A 108 15.49 -5.16 -13.97
CA ASP A 108 16.95 -5.38 -14.08
C ASP A 108 17.52 -5.99 -12.78
N LEU A 109 17.14 -5.43 -11.62
CA LEU A 109 17.54 -5.94 -10.31
C LEU A 109 17.14 -7.41 -10.09
N TRP A 110 16.00 -7.83 -10.65
CA TRP A 110 15.50 -9.22 -10.55
C TRP A 110 15.89 -10.09 -11.75
N HIS A 111 16.84 -9.64 -12.57
CA HIS A 111 17.38 -10.39 -13.71
C HIS A 111 16.28 -10.85 -14.69
N ALA A 112 15.31 -9.98 -14.99
CA ALA A 112 14.33 -10.24 -16.03
C ALA A 112 15.04 -10.48 -17.38
N GLN A 113 14.48 -11.38 -18.20
CA GLN A 113 15.10 -11.79 -19.45
C GLN A 113 15.35 -10.60 -20.39
N GLU A 114 16.59 -10.49 -20.89
CA GLU A 114 16.99 -9.43 -21.83
C GLU A 114 16.09 -9.43 -23.08
N GLY A 115 15.71 -8.22 -23.52
CA GLY A 115 14.91 -8.02 -24.74
C GLY A 115 13.40 -8.29 -24.59
N ALA A 116 12.92 -8.77 -23.44
CA ALA A 116 11.49 -9.02 -23.22
C ALA A 116 10.66 -7.73 -23.03
N GLY A 117 11.32 -6.60 -22.71
CA GLY A 117 10.65 -5.38 -22.26
C GLY A 117 10.05 -5.58 -20.85
N ALA A 118 10.44 -4.72 -19.89
CA ALA A 118 9.92 -4.85 -18.53
C ALA A 118 8.40 -4.59 -18.53
N THR A 119 7.62 -5.62 -18.17
CA THR A 119 6.16 -5.50 -17.98
C THR A 119 5.86 -5.53 -16.49
N GLY A 120 5.36 -4.41 -15.95
CA GLY A 120 5.03 -4.25 -14.54
C GLY A 120 4.31 -2.94 -14.27
N CYS A 121 3.93 -2.73 -13.02
CA CYS A 121 3.28 -1.49 -12.56
C CYS A 121 3.55 -1.27 -11.07
N SER A 122 3.39 -0.03 -10.61
CA SER A 122 3.30 0.26 -9.19
C SER A 122 1.97 -0.27 -8.63
N THR A 123 1.98 -0.60 -7.34
CA THR A 123 0.78 -1.01 -6.60
C THR A 123 0.81 -0.34 -5.23
N THR A 124 -0.33 -0.30 -4.54
CA THR A 124 -0.41 0.25 -3.18
C THR A 124 0.43 -0.58 -2.20
N GLY A 125 0.66 -1.86 -2.50
CA GLY A 125 1.55 -2.74 -1.76
C GLY A 125 1.46 -4.19 -2.25
N SER A 126 2.28 -5.07 -1.68
CA SER A 126 2.39 -6.46 -2.14
C SER A 126 1.07 -7.25 -2.13
N SER A 127 0.07 -6.87 -1.33
CA SER A 127 -1.25 -7.51 -1.39
C SER A 127 -1.92 -7.37 -2.77
N GLU A 128 -1.87 -6.18 -3.37
CA GLU A 128 -2.40 -5.92 -4.71
C GLU A 128 -1.52 -6.62 -5.77
N ALA A 129 -0.19 -6.50 -5.65
CA ALA A 129 0.73 -7.19 -6.57
C ALA A 129 0.56 -8.71 -6.57
N CYS A 130 0.37 -9.34 -5.40
CA CYS A 130 0.09 -10.77 -5.28
C CYS A 130 -1.23 -11.16 -5.95
N MET A 131 -2.28 -10.31 -5.83
CA MET A 131 -3.55 -10.56 -6.51
C MET A 131 -3.40 -10.46 -8.03
N LEU A 132 -2.69 -9.44 -8.54
CA LEU A 132 -2.40 -9.31 -9.97
C LEU A 132 -1.60 -10.51 -10.50
N GLY A 133 -0.55 -10.91 -9.78
CA GLY A 133 0.26 -12.09 -10.11
C GLY A 133 -0.55 -13.39 -10.07
N GLY A 134 -1.39 -13.57 -9.04
CA GLY A 134 -2.29 -14.72 -8.92
C GLY A 134 -3.32 -14.78 -10.04
N MET A 135 -3.92 -13.63 -10.42
CA MET A 135 -4.82 -13.55 -11.57
C MET A 135 -4.09 -13.93 -12.87
N ALA A 136 -2.87 -13.45 -13.08
CA ALA A 136 -2.07 -13.82 -14.25
C ALA A 136 -1.80 -15.33 -14.31
N LEU A 137 -1.46 -15.96 -13.18
CA LEU A 137 -1.32 -17.42 -13.08
C LEU A 137 -2.63 -18.15 -13.44
N LEU A 138 -3.75 -17.71 -12.86
CA LEU A 138 -5.07 -18.29 -13.09
C LEU A 138 -5.48 -18.21 -14.56
N TRP A 139 -5.32 -17.06 -15.19
CA TRP A 139 -5.68 -16.86 -16.61
C TRP A 139 -4.79 -17.67 -17.55
N ARG A 140 -3.47 -17.69 -17.32
CA ARG A 140 -2.53 -18.53 -18.09
C ARG A 140 -2.83 -20.01 -17.94
N TRP A 141 -3.18 -20.48 -16.74
CA TRP A 141 -3.59 -21.87 -16.52
C TRP A 141 -4.89 -22.19 -17.27
N ARG A 142 -5.91 -21.32 -17.20
CA ARG A 142 -7.18 -21.52 -17.92
C ARG A 142 -6.98 -21.63 -19.42
N GLU A 143 -6.14 -20.78 -20.00
CA GLU A 143 -5.79 -20.81 -21.42
C GLU A 143 -5.13 -22.15 -21.80
N ARG A 144 -4.10 -22.57 -21.06
CA ARG A 144 -3.43 -23.87 -21.29
C ARG A 144 -4.41 -25.05 -21.18
N ARG A 145 -5.30 -25.03 -20.19
CA ARG A 145 -6.31 -26.09 -19.99
C ARG A 145 -7.31 -26.16 -21.13
N ARG A 146 -7.83 -25.01 -21.59
CA ARG A 146 -8.74 -24.95 -22.74
C ARG A 146 -8.06 -25.46 -24.02
N ALA A 147 -6.81 -25.04 -24.27
CA ALA A 147 -6.05 -25.52 -25.42
C ALA A 147 -5.82 -27.05 -25.39
N ALA A 148 -5.71 -27.63 -24.19
CA ALA A 148 -5.60 -29.07 -23.99
C ALA A 148 -6.96 -29.81 -23.87
N GLY A 149 -8.09 -29.14 -24.11
CA GLY A 149 -9.44 -29.73 -23.97
C GLY A 149 -9.84 -30.11 -22.54
N GLY A 150 -9.13 -29.60 -21.54
CA GLY A 150 -9.34 -29.91 -20.12
C GLY A 150 -10.34 -28.98 -19.43
N ALA A 151 -10.86 -29.44 -18.29
CA ALA A 151 -11.72 -28.65 -17.42
C ALA A 151 -10.94 -27.49 -16.76
N THR A 152 -11.65 -26.38 -16.47
CA THR A 152 -11.10 -25.13 -15.90
C THR A 152 -11.77 -24.70 -14.58
N GLY A 153 -12.59 -25.58 -13.98
CA GLY A 153 -13.46 -25.23 -12.86
C GLY A 153 -12.87 -25.40 -11.46
N GLN A 154 -11.71 -26.07 -11.32
CA GLN A 154 -11.15 -26.43 -10.01
C GLN A 154 -9.66 -26.03 -9.89
N PRO A 155 -9.29 -24.75 -10.03
CA PRO A 155 -7.90 -24.32 -9.88
C PRO A 155 -7.41 -24.47 -8.43
N ASN A 156 -6.14 -24.81 -8.24
CA ASN A 156 -5.48 -24.79 -6.93
C ASN A 156 -4.14 -24.04 -6.97
N LEU A 157 -3.68 -23.56 -5.82
CA LEU A 157 -2.41 -22.86 -5.63
C LEU A 157 -1.63 -23.51 -4.49
N VAL A 158 -0.40 -23.97 -4.76
CA VAL A 158 0.45 -24.64 -3.77
C VAL A 158 1.36 -23.61 -3.09
N MET A 159 1.45 -23.68 -1.76
CA MET A 159 2.24 -22.73 -0.97
C MET A 159 2.59 -23.30 0.41
N GLY A 160 3.56 -22.69 1.11
CA GLY A 160 3.83 -22.97 2.52
C GLY A 160 2.77 -22.37 3.44
N ALA A 161 2.58 -22.94 4.65
CA ALA A 161 1.65 -22.37 5.64
C ALA A 161 2.14 -21.04 6.26
N ASN A 162 3.37 -20.62 5.95
CA ASN A 162 4.03 -19.36 6.35
C ASN A 162 3.73 -18.19 5.39
N VAL A 163 2.90 -18.37 4.36
CA VAL A 163 2.48 -17.28 3.49
C VAL A 163 1.76 -16.17 4.25
N GLN A 164 1.87 -14.94 3.75
CA GLN A 164 1.11 -13.81 4.25
C GLN A 164 -0.36 -13.94 3.83
N VAL A 165 -1.28 -13.41 4.66
CA VAL A 165 -2.75 -13.51 4.50
C VAL A 165 -3.30 -13.02 3.15
N CYS A 166 -2.54 -12.25 2.37
CA CYS A 166 -2.92 -11.82 1.02
C CYS A 166 -3.19 -13.01 0.09
N TRP A 167 -2.49 -14.13 0.27
CA TRP A 167 -2.71 -15.34 -0.52
C TRP A 167 -4.00 -16.06 -0.13
N ASP A 168 -4.36 -16.07 1.15
CA ASP A 168 -5.68 -16.57 1.59
C ASP A 168 -6.81 -15.73 1.00
N LYS A 169 -6.65 -14.39 0.98
CA LYS A 169 -7.58 -13.47 0.34
C LYS A 169 -7.70 -13.76 -1.16
N PHE A 170 -6.58 -13.92 -1.86
CA PHE A 170 -6.58 -14.28 -3.27
C PHE A 170 -7.34 -15.58 -3.52
N CYS A 171 -6.99 -16.66 -2.81
CA CYS A 171 -7.64 -17.95 -2.94
C CYS A 171 -9.15 -17.86 -2.69
N ARG A 172 -9.56 -17.12 -1.65
CA ARG A 172 -10.97 -16.92 -1.33
C ARG A 172 -11.72 -16.13 -2.41
N TYR A 173 -11.17 -15.00 -2.86
CA TYR A 173 -11.88 -14.09 -3.76
C TYR A 173 -11.98 -14.64 -5.19
N TRP A 174 -10.95 -15.37 -5.64
CA TRP A 174 -10.90 -15.95 -6.99
C TRP A 174 -11.26 -17.43 -7.06
N GLN A 175 -11.77 -18.01 -5.97
CA GLN A 175 -12.20 -19.42 -5.90
C GLN A 175 -11.09 -20.39 -6.34
N VAL A 176 -9.89 -20.19 -5.79
CA VAL A 176 -8.73 -21.06 -5.97
C VAL A 176 -8.51 -21.84 -4.70
N GLU A 177 -8.43 -23.17 -4.79
CA GLU A 177 -8.16 -24.05 -3.66
C GLU A 177 -6.74 -23.80 -3.10
N PRO A 178 -6.58 -23.40 -1.82
CA PRO A 178 -5.27 -23.27 -1.21
C PRO A 178 -4.72 -24.65 -0.80
N ARG A 179 -3.56 -25.03 -1.35
CA ARG A 179 -2.85 -26.27 -0.98
C ARG A 179 -1.63 -25.96 -0.13
N LEU A 180 -1.86 -25.88 1.17
CA LEU A 180 -0.84 -25.51 2.15
C LEU A 180 0.07 -26.70 2.51
N VAL A 181 1.37 -26.44 2.57
CA VAL A 181 2.35 -27.33 3.23
C VAL A 181 2.45 -26.93 4.70
N PRO A 182 2.04 -27.78 5.65
CA PRO A 182 2.10 -27.44 7.06
C PRO A 182 3.54 -27.36 7.54
N MET A 183 3.79 -26.41 8.45
CA MET A 183 5.03 -26.39 9.23
C MET A 183 5.11 -27.63 10.10
N ALA A 184 6.33 -28.10 10.33
CA ALA A 184 6.63 -29.18 11.25
C ALA A 184 7.96 -28.90 11.97
N PRO A 185 8.23 -29.57 13.11
CA PRO A 185 9.55 -29.50 13.73
C PRO A 185 10.66 -29.82 12.71
N GLY A 186 11.65 -28.92 12.60
CA GLY A 186 12.74 -29.03 11.61
C GLY A 186 12.34 -28.65 10.18
N ARG A 187 11.12 -28.14 9.95
CA ARG A 187 10.62 -27.75 8.63
C ARG A 187 9.63 -26.59 8.73
N LEU A 188 10.18 -25.39 8.65
CA LEU A 188 9.43 -24.13 8.76
C LEU A 188 9.07 -23.53 7.39
N HIS A 189 9.57 -24.11 6.30
CA HIS A 189 9.49 -23.57 4.94
C HIS A 189 8.93 -24.56 3.93
N LEU A 190 8.35 -24.04 2.87
CA LEU A 190 8.09 -24.79 1.65
C LEU A 190 9.42 -25.29 1.06
N THR A 191 9.43 -26.53 0.60
CA THR A 191 10.56 -27.11 -0.14
C THR A 191 10.10 -27.61 -1.49
N GLY A 192 10.99 -27.61 -2.49
CA GLY A 192 10.70 -28.09 -3.83
C GLY A 192 10.01 -29.47 -3.86
N PRO A 193 10.53 -30.50 -3.15
CA PRO A 193 9.88 -31.82 -3.12
C PRO A 193 8.44 -31.80 -2.56
N GLN A 194 8.15 -30.96 -1.57
CA GLN A 194 6.83 -30.89 -0.97
C GLN A 194 5.82 -30.10 -1.78
N ALA A 195 6.31 -29.05 -2.47
CA ALA A 195 5.53 -28.33 -3.46
C ALA A 195 5.16 -29.28 -4.61
N ALA A 196 6.14 -29.95 -5.20
CA ALA A 196 5.94 -30.88 -6.31
C ALA A 196 4.95 -32.00 -5.95
N ALA A 197 5.03 -32.56 -4.74
CA ALA A 197 4.11 -33.60 -4.28
C ALA A 197 2.64 -33.14 -4.13
N ARG A 198 2.36 -31.83 -4.15
CA ARG A 198 1.01 -31.24 -4.10
C ARG A 198 0.54 -30.68 -5.43
N CYS A 199 1.41 -30.66 -6.43
CA CYS A 199 1.07 -30.21 -7.77
C CYS A 199 0.30 -31.30 -8.53
N ASP A 200 -0.66 -30.86 -9.32
CA ASP A 200 -1.46 -31.65 -10.26
C ASP A 200 -1.80 -30.81 -11.51
N GLU A 201 -2.63 -31.33 -12.42
CA GLU A 201 -3.04 -30.63 -13.63
C GLU A 201 -3.86 -29.35 -13.38
N ASN A 202 -4.40 -29.19 -12.18
CA ASN A 202 -5.21 -28.06 -11.75
C ASN A 202 -4.39 -26.98 -11.02
N THR A 203 -3.10 -27.23 -10.80
CA THR A 203 -2.22 -26.29 -10.11
C THR A 203 -1.89 -25.11 -11.01
N ILE A 204 -2.27 -23.90 -10.59
CA ILE A 204 -2.01 -22.67 -11.34
C ILE A 204 -0.58 -22.16 -11.15
N GLY A 205 0.05 -22.52 -10.02
CA GLY A 205 1.41 -22.17 -9.67
C GLY A 205 1.81 -22.62 -8.27
N VAL A 206 3.08 -22.35 -7.92
CA VAL A 206 3.64 -22.52 -6.58
C VAL A 206 4.12 -21.14 -6.11
N VAL A 207 3.78 -20.76 -4.88
CA VAL A 207 4.28 -19.53 -4.25
C VAL A 207 5.38 -19.87 -3.26
N ALA A 208 6.57 -19.36 -3.50
CA ALA A 208 7.68 -19.37 -2.55
C ALA A 208 7.85 -17.99 -1.90
N VAL A 209 8.23 -17.97 -0.63
CA VAL A 209 8.37 -16.75 0.18
C VAL A 209 9.85 -16.39 0.35
N MET A 210 10.28 -15.31 -0.30
CA MET A 210 11.62 -14.73 -0.10
C MET A 210 11.58 -13.70 1.03
N GLY A 211 11.54 -14.18 2.28
CA GLY A 211 11.45 -13.35 3.48
C GLY A 211 10.17 -13.63 4.25
N SER A 212 10.17 -14.70 5.03
CA SER A 212 9.05 -15.12 5.86
C SER A 212 8.71 -14.05 6.91
N THR A 213 7.44 -13.66 6.99
CA THR A 213 6.97 -12.70 8.01
C THR A 213 7.06 -13.23 9.45
N MET A 214 7.24 -14.54 9.61
CA MET A 214 7.28 -15.22 10.91
C MET A 214 8.67 -15.19 11.55
N ASP A 215 9.72 -15.34 10.74
CA ASP A 215 11.09 -15.58 11.21
C ASP A 215 12.18 -14.93 10.33
N GLY A 216 11.82 -14.26 9.23
CA GLY A 216 12.72 -13.50 8.36
C GLY A 216 13.56 -14.33 7.39
N SER A 217 13.43 -15.65 7.40
CA SER A 217 14.21 -16.57 6.57
C SER A 217 13.67 -16.69 5.14
N TYR A 218 14.49 -17.24 4.24
CA TYR A 218 14.15 -17.44 2.83
C TYR A 218 13.79 -18.89 2.55
N GLU A 219 12.74 -19.09 1.74
CA GLU A 219 12.48 -20.40 1.16
C GLU A 219 13.45 -20.68 0.01
N PRO A 220 13.89 -21.94 -0.19
CA PRO A 220 14.78 -22.31 -1.27
C PRO A 220 14.01 -22.37 -2.60
N VAL A 221 13.98 -21.23 -3.32
CA VAL A 221 13.38 -21.09 -4.66
C VAL A 221 14.11 -21.92 -5.70
#